data_AF-A0A524ENX8-F1
#
_entry.id   AF-A0A524ENX8-F1
#
_cell.length_a   1.000
_cell.length_b   1.000
_cell.length_c   1.000
_cell.angle_alpha   90.00
_cell.angle_beta   90.00
_cell.angle_gamma   90.00
#
_symmetry.space_group_name_H-M   'P 1'
#
loop_
_entity.id
_entity.type
_entity.pdbx_description
1 polymer ?
#
loop_
_entity_poly.entity_id
_entity_poly.type
_entity_poly.pdbx_seq_one_letter_code
_entity_poly.pdbx_strand_id
1 'polypeptide(L)' 'MPNYDLGTLTIIDHDVEKLTDALGIPDHRFENLVENAQKAYDYEDTISESIEWLADNLRGSELVLGLVFFGRIWEQQSEE' A
#
# COMPACT_ATOMS: atom_id res chain seq x y z
N MET A 1 -1.56 -17.83 8.36
CA MET A 1 -2.03 -16.45 8.49
C MET A 1 -1.04 -15.57 7.76
N PRO A 2 -1.49 -14.67 6.87
CA PRO A 2 -0.58 -13.91 6.01
C PRO A 2 0.14 -12.83 6.83
N ASN A 3 1.45 -12.72 6.63
CA ASN A 3 2.22 -11.56 7.05
C ASN A 3 2.42 -10.70 5.80
N TYR A 4 2.08 -9.42 5.86
CA TYR A 4 2.33 -8.49 4.76
C TYR A 4 3.67 -7.77 5.01
N ASP A 5 4.64 -8.08 4.15
CA ASP A 5 5.93 -7.41 4.14
C ASP A 5 5.81 -6.15 3.26
N LEU A 6 5.78 -4.99 3.91
CA LEU A 6 5.81 -3.67 3.27
C LEU A 6 7.16 -2.99 3.49
N GLY A 7 8.22 -3.79 3.61
CA GLY A 7 9.56 -3.33 3.93
C GLY A 7 9.82 -3.17 5.41
N THR A 8 9.92 -1.92 5.90
CA THR A 8 10.20 -1.66 7.33
C THR A 8 8.98 -1.85 8.24
N LEU A 9 7.81 -2.14 7.65
CA LEU A 9 6.56 -2.35 8.36
C LEU A 9 6.05 -3.77 8.10
N THR A 10 6.18 -4.64 9.10
CA THR A 10 5.44 -5.90 9.12
C THR A 10 4.06 -5.62 9.71
N ILE A 11 3.02 -5.60 8.87
CA ILE A 11 1.65 -5.53 9.38
C ILE A 11 1.19 -6.95 9.69
N ILE A 12 0.98 -7.21 10.98
CA ILE A 12 0.38 -8.43 11.50
C ILE A 12 -1.15 -8.27 11.55
N ASP A 13 -1.88 -9.38 11.43
CA ASP A 13 -3.36 -9.43 11.25
C ASP A 13 -4.17 -8.47 12.16
N HIS A 14 -3.78 -8.34 13.43
CA HIS A 14 -4.47 -7.47 14.39
C HIS A 14 -4.34 -5.96 14.08
N ASP A 15 -3.32 -5.55 13.32
CA ASP A 15 -3.13 -4.18 12.86
C ASP A 15 -3.88 -3.91 11.55
N VAL A 16 -4.16 -4.95 10.75
CA VAL A 16 -5.00 -4.86 9.55
C VAL A 16 -6.42 -4.46 9.93
N GLU A 17 -7.08 -5.23 10.80
CA GLU A 17 -8.47 -5.00 11.23
C GLU A 17 -8.65 -3.59 11.83
N LYS A 18 -7.67 -3.09 12.59
CA LYS A 18 -7.74 -1.75 13.17
C LYS A 18 -7.61 -0.64 12.15
N LEU A 19 -6.74 -0.82 11.15
CA LEU A 19 -6.53 0.15 10.09
C LEU A 19 -7.73 0.21 9.15
N THR A 20 -8.28 -0.95 8.80
CA THR A 20 -9.45 -1.06 7.91
C THR A 20 -10.69 -0.49 8.59
N ASP A 21 -10.94 -0.80 9.88
CA ASP A 21 -12.02 -0.19 10.66
C ASP A 21 -11.87 1.33 10.76
N ALA A 22 -10.68 1.83 11.10
CA ALA A 22 -10.45 3.27 11.26
C ALA A 22 -10.65 4.07 9.97
N LEU A 23 -10.37 3.45 8.83
CA LEU A 23 -10.45 4.08 7.50
C LEU A 23 -11.76 3.77 6.75
N GLY A 24 -12.64 2.96 7.36
CA GLY A 24 -13.88 2.50 6.74
C GLY A 24 -13.63 1.67 5.48
N ILE A 25 -12.51 0.96 5.41
CA ILE A 25 -12.12 0.12 4.29
C ILE A 25 -12.53 -1.33 4.64
N PRO A 26 -13.15 -2.09 3.72
CA PRO A 26 -13.41 -3.50 3.97
C PRO A 26 -12.11 -4.31 4.12
N ASP A 27 -12.00 -5.20 5.10
CA ASP A 27 -10.77 -5.97 5.37
C ASP A 27 -10.22 -6.72 4.14
N HIS A 28 -11.10 -7.31 3.33
CA HIS A 28 -10.73 -8.03 2.11
C HIS A 28 -10.09 -7.13 1.03
N ARG A 29 -10.19 -5.79 1.16
CA ARG A 29 -9.54 -4.83 0.26
C ARG A 29 -8.11 -4.56 0.66
N PHE A 30 -7.71 -4.86 1.90
CA PHE A 30 -6.38 -4.54 2.41
C PHE A 30 -5.26 -5.18 1.57
N GLU A 31 -5.36 -6.48 1.29
CA GLU A 31 -4.42 -7.19 0.43
C GLU A 31 -4.34 -6.55 -0.97
N ASN A 32 -5.48 -6.12 -1.51
CA ASN A 32 -5.55 -5.40 -2.78
C ASN A 32 -4.76 -4.08 -2.73
N LEU A 33 -4.80 -3.35 -1.61
CA LEU A 33 -4.04 -2.11 -1.45
C LEU A 33 -2.53 -2.36 -1.42
N VAL A 34 -2.10 -3.42 -0.74
CA VAL A 34 -0.69 -3.86 -0.73
C VAL A 34 -0.25 -4.22 -2.15
N GLU A 35 -1.04 -5.02 -2.87
CA GLU A 35 -0.75 -5.37 -4.26
C GLU A 35 -0.69 -4.15 -5.20
N ASN A 36 -1.60 -3.18 -5.03
CA ASN A 36 -1.59 -1.96 -5.83
C ASN A 36 -0.33 -1.13 -5.57
N ALA A 37 0.10 -1.01 -4.31
CA ALA A 37 1.34 -0.30 -3.98
C ALA A 37 2.56 -0.98 -4.60
N GLN A 38 2.62 -2.32 -4.59
CA GLN A 38 3.68 -3.08 -5.25
C GLN A 38 3.65 -2.88 -6.78
N LYS A 39 2.46 -3.00 -7.39
CA LYS A 39 2.29 -2.78 -8.84
C LYS A 39 2.67 -1.37 -9.25
N ALA A 40 2.32 -0.34 -8.47
CA ALA A 40 2.69 1.04 -8.75
C ALA A 40 4.21 1.24 -8.75
N TYR A 41 4.91 0.54 -7.85
CA TYR A 41 6.37 0.52 -7.81
C TYR A 41 6.98 -0.18 -9.04
N ASP A 42 6.42 -1.32 -9.44
CA ASP A 42 6.94 -2.11 -10.58
C ASP A 42 6.55 -1.56 -11.96
N TYR A 43 5.48 -0.76 -12.04
CA TYR A 43 4.84 -0.40 -13.31
C TYR A 43 5.50 0.80 -14.00
N GLU A 44 6.08 1.75 -13.26
CA GLU A 44 6.49 3.04 -13.82
C GLU A 44 7.91 3.46 -13.45
N ASP A 45 8.54 4.22 -14.35
CA ASP A 45 9.94 4.64 -14.23
C ASP A 45 10.11 5.82 -13.25
N THR A 46 9.03 6.54 -12.94
CA THR A 46 9.06 7.70 -12.06
C THR A 46 8.05 7.63 -10.93
N ILE A 47 8.43 8.22 -9.78
CA ILE A 47 7.53 8.39 -8.62
C ILE A 47 6.21 9.06 -9.02
N SER A 48 6.26 10.06 -9.92
CA SER A 48 5.05 10.75 -10.40
C SER A 48 4.09 9.81 -11.11
N GLU A 49 4.60 8.96 -11.99
CA GLU A 49 3.80 8.00 -12.75
C GLU A 49 3.24 6.90 -11.81
N SER A 50 4.03 6.41 -10.83
CA SER A 50 3.53 5.49 -9.81
C SER A 50 2.38 6.09 -8.98
N ILE A 51 2.48 7.39 -8.63
CA ILE A 51 1.42 8.11 -7.92
C ILE A 51 0.18 8.26 -8.80
N GLU A 52 0.34 8.61 -10.07
CA GLU A 52 -0.76 8.70 -11.05
C GLU A 52 -1.46 7.34 -11.19
N TRP A 53 -0.71 6.26 -11.30
CA TRP A 53 -1.26 4.90 -11.35
C TRP A 53 -2.09 4.56 -10.11
N LEU A 54 -1.60 4.88 -8.91
CA LEU A 54 -2.38 4.71 -7.67
C LEU A 54 -3.64 5.57 -7.65
N ALA A 55 -3.53 6.82 -8.10
CA ALA A 55 -4.66 7.75 -8.19
C ALA A 55 -5.72 7.30 -9.19
N ASP A 56 -5.34 6.55 -10.23
CA ASP A 56 -6.27 5.97 -11.20
C ASP A 56 -6.99 4.73 -10.66
N ASN A 57 -6.32 3.92 -9.81
CA ASN A 57 -6.83 2.63 -9.34
C ASN A 57 -7.50 2.68 -7.95
N LEU A 58 -7.17 3.66 -7.11
CA LEU A 58 -7.67 3.78 -5.73
C LEU A 58 -8.44 5.09 -5.52
N ARG A 59 -9.34 5.13 -4.54
CA ARG A 59 -10.15 6.30 -4.23
C ARG A 59 -10.28 6.52 -2.73
N GLY A 60 -10.48 7.77 -2.31
CA GLY A 60 -10.77 8.09 -0.91
C GLY A 60 -9.67 7.64 0.06
N SER A 61 -10.05 6.97 1.15
CA SER A 61 -9.12 6.46 2.17
C SER A 61 -8.21 5.36 1.65
N GLU A 62 -8.64 4.58 0.65
CA GLU A 62 -7.82 3.56 -0.01
C GLU A 62 -6.60 4.18 -0.70
N LEU A 63 -6.77 5.33 -1.36
CA LEU A 63 -5.66 6.04 -2.02
C LEU A 63 -4.63 6.53 -1.00
N VAL A 64 -5.09 7.08 0.13
CA VAL A 64 -4.19 7.54 1.20
C VAL A 64 -3.35 6.38 1.72
N LEU A 65 -3.99 5.24 2.00
CA LEU A 65 -3.27 4.07 2.51
C LEU A 65 -2.34 3.45 1.45
N GLY A 66 -2.78 3.39 0.19
CA GLY A 66 -1.95 2.94 -0.93
C GLY A 66 -0.69 3.79 -1.13
N LEU A 67 -0.80 5.12 -0.98
CA LEU A 67 0.36 6.03 -1.03
C LEU A 67 1.31 5.82 0.16
N VAL A 68 0.79 5.54 1.36
CA VAL A 68 1.61 5.19 2.53
C VAL A 68 2.39 3.91 2.27
N PHE A 69 1.73 2.86 1.76
CA PHE A 69 2.39 1.59 1.44
C PHE A 69 3.45 1.76 0.35
N PHE A 70 3.12 2.50 -0.72
CA PHE A 70 4.06 2.79 -1.79
C PHE A 70 5.31 3.54 -1.29
N GLY A 71 5.13 4.57 -0.45
CA GLY A 71 6.25 5.29 0.15
C GLY A 71 7.18 4.38 0.97
N ARG A 72 6.63 3.39 1.68
CA ARG A 72 7.42 2.42 2.46
C ARG A 72 8.21 1.46 1.58
N ILE A 73 7.61 0.94 0.52
CA ILE A 73 8.28 0.08 -0.46
C ILE A 73 9.44 0.85 -1.12
N TRP A 74 9.21 2.11 -1.48
CA TRP A 74 10.23 2.98 -2.07
C TRP A 74 11.42 3.26 -1.15
N GLU A 75 11.15 3.56 0.13
CA GLU A 75 12.19 3.77 1.15
C GLU A 75 13.09 2.53 1.29
N GLN A 76 12.51 1.33 1.39
CA GLN A 76 13.26 0.09 1.56
C GLN A 76 14.24 -0.17 0.40
N GLN A 77 13.78 -0.04 -0.84
CA GLN A 77 14.63 -0.30 -2.01
C GLN A 77 15.69 0.78 -2.23
N SER A 78 15.52 1.97 -1.64
CA SER A 78 16.55 3.01 -1.66
C SER A 78 17.66 2.77 -0.65
N GLU A 79 17.45 1.87 0.33
CA GLU A 79 18.41 1.51 1.39
C GLU A 79 19.22 0.23 1.06
N GLU A 80 18.86 -0.52 0.02
CA GLU A 80 19.63 -1.66 -0.53
C GLU A 80 20.64 -1.22 -1.62
#